data_AF-A0A0G2JF12-F1
#
_entry.id   AF-A0A0G2JF12-F1
#
_cell.length_a   1.000
_cell.length_b   1.000
_cell.length_c   1.000
_cell.angle_alpha   90.00
_cell.angle_beta   90.00
_cell.angle_gamma   90.00
#
_symmetry.space_group_name_H-M   'P 1'
#
loop_
_entity.id
_entity.type
_entity.pdbx_description
1 polymer ?
#
loop_
_entity_poly.entity_id
_entity_poly.type
_entity_poly.pdbx_seq_one_letter_code
_entity_poly.pdbx_strand_id
1 'polypeptide(L)'
;MMTNGVVHANLFGIKDWVTPYKIAVLVLLNEMGRTGEGAVSLVERRKLNQLLLPLLQGPDITLSKLYKLIEESCPQLANSVQIRSVPAPHDLGLQ
;
A
#
# COMPACT_ATOMS: atom_id res chain seq x y z
N MET A 1 -5.35 9.03 -20.11
CA MET A 1 -4.05 9.68 -19.89
C MET A 1 -4.31 10.97 -19.12
N MET A 2 -3.54 11.28 -18.08
CA MET A 2 -3.69 12.58 -17.40
C MET A 2 -3.16 13.69 -18.30
N THR A 3 -3.96 14.72 -18.57
CA THR A 3 -3.49 15.94 -19.23
C THR A 3 -3.40 17.03 -18.18
N ASN A 4 -2.19 17.37 -17.76
CA ASN A 4 -1.96 18.43 -16.78
C ASN A 4 -1.78 19.78 -17.50
N GLY A 5 -2.56 20.79 -17.13
CA GLY A 5 -2.58 22.10 -17.80
C GLY A 5 -1.29 22.92 -17.70
N VAL A 6 -0.36 22.57 -16.79
CA VAL A 6 0.95 23.22 -16.68
C VAL A 6 2.10 22.37 -17.22
N VAL A 7 1.82 21.16 -17.69
CA VAL A 7 2.83 20.22 -18.21
C VAL A 7 2.42 19.84 -19.63
N HIS A 8 3.01 20.50 -20.62
CA HIS A 8 2.59 20.45 -22.02
C HIS A 8 2.72 19.07 -22.70
N ALA A 9 3.41 18.11 -22.09
CA ALA A 9 3.37 16.73 -22.52
C ALA A 9 3.71 15.81 -21.34
N ASN A 10 2.90 14.79 -21.14
CA ASN A 10 3.34 13.61 -20.43
C ASN A 10 4.31 12.88 -21.38
N LEU A 11 5.59 13.29 -21.42
CA LEU A 11 6.59 12.85 -22.42
C LEU A 11 6.73 11.32 -22.51
N PHE A 12 6.48 10.64 -21.39
CA PHE A 12 6.52 9.18 -21.27
C PHE A 12 5.15 8.50 -21.48
N GLY A 13 4.07 9.25 -21.70
CA GLY A 13 2.74 8.71 -21.96
C GLY A 13 2.23 7.75 -20.88
N ILE A 14 2.56 8.01 -19.60
CA ILE A 14 2.26 7.10 -18.48
C ILE A 14 0.75 6.84 -18.43
N LYS A 15 0.40 5.55 -18.48
CA LYS A 15 -0.98 5.05 -18.40
C LYS A 15 -1.38 4.63 -17.00
N ASP A 16 -0.43 4.45 -16.10
CA ASP A 16 -0.68 4.12 -14.71
C ASP A 16 -1.41 5.26 -14.00
N TRP A 17 -2.29 4.88 -13.08
CA TRP A 17 -3.02 5.80 -12.23
C TRP A 17 -2.87 5.38 -10.77
N VAL A 18 -2.57 6.35 -9.91
CA VAL A 18 -2.46 6.12 -8.47
C VAL A 18 -3.85 6.09 -7.86
N THR A 19 -4.13 5.06 -7.06
CA THR A 19 -5.38 4.89 -6.33
C THR A 19 -5.10 4.76 -4.83
N PRO A 20 -6.09 4.98 -3.94
CA PRO A 20 -5.92 4.75 -2.51
C PRO A 20 -5.44 3.33 -2.16
N TYR A 21 -5.88 2.34 -2.93
CA TYR A 21 -5.39 0.96 -2.80
C TYR A 21 -3.89 0.87 -3.10
N LYS A 22 -3.42 1.44 -4.21
CA LYS A 22 -2.00 1.42 -4.58
C LYS A 22 -1.14 2.16 -3.57
N ILE A 23 -1.65 3.24 -2.97
CA ILE A 23 -0.98 3.94 -1.86
C ILE A 23 -0.84 3.00 -0.66
N ALA A 24 -1.90 2.29 -0.26
CA ALA A 24 -1.84 1.34 0.85
C ALA A 24 -0.86 0.17 0.59
N VAL A 25 -0.76 -0.31 -0.65
CA VAL A 25 0.23 -1.32 -1.05
C VAL A 25 1.67 -0.76 -0.99
N LEU A 26 1.89 0.50 -1.40
CA LEU A 26 3.19 1.15 -1.23
C LEU A 26 3.57 1.33 0.24
N VAL A 27 2.60 1.67 1.10
CA VAL A 27 2.81 1.72 2.56
C VAL A 27 3.18 0.34 3.10
N LEU A 28 2.49 -0.73 2.68
CA LEU A 28 2.84 -2.11 3.03
C LEU A 28 4.29 -2.45 2.65
N LEU A 29 4.70 -2.15 1.41
CA LEU A 29 6.07 -2.38 0.95
C LEU A 29 7.10 -1.60 1.77
N ASN A 30 6.79 -0.34 2.10
CA ASN A 30 7.65 0.50 2.93
C ASN A 30 7.81 -0.08 4.34
N GLU A 31 6.72 -0.50 4.98
CA GLU A 31 6.77 -1.09 6.33
C GLU A 31 7.54 -2.43 6.33
N MET A 32 7.35 -3.28 5.30
CA MET A 32 8.15 -4.50 5.13
C MET A 32 9.65 -4.23 4.94
N GLY A 33 10.00 -3.14 4.26
CA GLY A 33 11.40 -2.72 4.09
C GLY A 33 12.02 -2.13 5.36
N ARG A 34 11.21 -1.52 6.24
CA ARG A 34 11.64 -0.92 7.51
C ARG A 34 11.73 -1.91 8.66
N THR A 35 10.90 -2.94 8.65
CA THR A 35 11.05 -4.09 9.56
C THR A 35 12.36 -4.81 9.22
N GLY A 36 13.46 -4.41 9.86
CA GLY A 36 14.74 -5.10 9.79
C GLY A 36 14.63 -6.57 10.21
N GLU A 37 15.74 -7.31 10.14
CA GLU A 37 15.86 -8.79 10.27
C GLU A 37 15.27 -9.44 11.55
N GLY A 38 14.62 -8.69 12.46
CA GLY A 38 14.04 -9.21 13.70
C GLY A 38 12.56 -8.93 13.95
N ALA A 39 11.88 -8.07 13.16
CA ALA A 39 10.48 -7.72 13.45
C ALA A 39 9.46 -8.67 12.79
N VAL A 40 9.81 -9.25 11.65
CA VAL A 40 8.96 -10.20 10.91
C VAL A 40 9.75 -11.48 10.72
N SER A 41 9.21 -12.62 11.14
CA SER A 41 9.88 -13.90 10.96
C SER A 41 10.08 -14.21 9.47
N LEU A 42 11.09 -15.02 9.14
CA LEU A 42 11.32 -15.44 7.75
C LEU A 42 10.10 -16.16 7.14
N VAL A 43 9.31 -16.85 7.98
CA VAL A 43 8.08 -17.53 7.56
C VAL A 43 6.99 -16.52 7.19
N GLU A 44 6.77 -15.50 8.01
CA GLU A 44 5.82 -14.41 7.72
C GLU A 44 6.26 -13.63 6.49
N ARG A 45 7.56 -13.35 6.34
CA ARG A 45 8.11 -12.67 5.15
C ARG A 45 7.87 -13.48 3.87
N ARG A 46 7.99 -14.82 3.94
CA ARG A 46 7.67 -15.70 2.81
C ARG A 46 6.17 -15.66 2.46
N LYS A 47 5.28 -15.70 3.45
CA LYS A 47 3.83 -15.58 3.25
C LYS A 47 3.46 -14.23 2.62
N LEU A 48 4.02 -13.14 3.15
CA LEU A 48 3.81 -11.79 2.62
C LEU A 48 4.32 -11.67 1.17
N ASN A 49 5.47 -12.25 0.82
CA ASN A 49 5.95 -12.25 -0.56
C ASN A 49 5.02 -13.01 -1.53
N GLN A 50 4.41 -14.11 -1.08
CA GLN A 50 3.40 -14.82 -1.86
C GLN A 50 2.11 -14.00 -2.03
N LEU A 51 1.76 -13.19 -1.03
CA LEU A 51 0.62 -12.27 -1.07
C LEU A 51 0.90 -11.02 -1.94
N LEU A 52 2.14 -10.52 -1.97
CA LEU A 52 2.50 -9.29 -2.68
C LEU A 52 2.35 -9.39 -4.20
N LEU A 53 2.74 -10.52 -4.81
CA LEU A 53 2.63 -10.72 -6.25
C LEU A 53 1.18 -10.52 -6.77
N PRO A 54 0.16 -11.19 -6.22
CA PRO A 54 -1.22 -10.96 -6.64
C PRO A 54 -1.75 -9.59 -6.22
N LEU A 55 -1.28 -8.97 -5.13
CA LEU A 55 -1.69 -7.62 -4.76
C LEU A 55 -1.16 -6.54 -5.73
N LEU A 56 0.06 -6.73 -6.27
CA LEU A 56 0.69 -5.79 -7.21
C LEU A 56 0.14 -5.90 -8.62
N GLN A 57 -0.21 -7.11 -9.06
CA GLN A 57 -0.68 -7.39 -10.41
C GLN A 57 -2.22 -7.43 -10.52
N GLY A 58 -2.90 -7.65 -9.39
CA GLY A 58 -4.35 -7.77 -9.33
C GLY A 58 -5.10 -6.44 -9.41
N PRO A 59 -6.43 -6.51 -9.53
CA PRO A 59 -7.28 -5.33 -9.46
C PRO A 59 -7.25 -4.72 -8.05
N ASP A 60 -7.62 -3.45 -7.97
CA ASP A 60 -7.76 -2.77 -6.70
C ASP A 60 -8.83 -3.45 -5.81
N ILE A 61 -8.50 -3.66 -4.54
CA ILE A 61 -9.43 -4.17 -3.52
C ILE A 61 -9.70 -3.11 -2.46
N THR A 62 -10.81 -3.27 -1.74
CA THR A 62 -11.13 -2.43 -0.59
C THR A 62 -10.05 -2.54 0.49
N LEU A 63 -9.76 -1.43 1.17
CA LEU A 63 -8.77 -1.41 2.27
C LEU A 63 -9.08 -2.42 3.37
N SER A 64 -10.37 -2.64 3.71
CA SER A 64 -10.77 -3.65 4.69
C SER A 64 -10.36 -5.07 4.31
N LYS A 65 -10.51 -5.43 3.03
CA LYS A 65 -10.06 -6.73 2.49
C LYS A 65 -8.52 -6.82 2.49
N LEU A 66 -7.84 -5.73 2.16
CA LEU A 66 -6.37 -5.67 2.21
C LEU A 66 -5.86 -5.92 3.64
N TYR A 67 -6.43 -5.24 4.65
CA TYR A 67 -6.03 -5.42 6.04
C TYR A 67 -6.23 -6.85 6.53
N LYS A 68 -7.37 -7.48 6.22
CA LYS A 68 -7.62 -8.89 6.56
C LYS A 68 -6.56 -9.84 5.99
N LEU A 69 -6.19 -9.65 4.71
CA LEU A 69 -5.17 -10.49 4.06
C LEU A 69 -3.78 -10.30 4.68
N ILE A 70 -3.43 -9.08 5.06
CA ILE A 70 -2.16 -8.79 5.75
C ILE A 70 -2.20 -9.37 7.16
N GLU A 71 -3.31 -9.24 7.88
CA GLU A 71 -3.48 -9.72 9.27
C GLU A 71 -3.33 -11.24 9.37
N GLU A 72 -3.85 -12.00 8.41
CA GLU A 72 -3.66 -13.45 8.30
C GLU A 72 -2.19 -13.86 8.10
N SER A 73 -1.38 -12.97 7.50
CA SER A 73 0.04 -13.23 7.20
C SER A 73 0.99 -12.70 8.27
N CYS A 74 0.76 -11.47 8.76
CA CYS A 74 1.56 -10.77 9.75
C CYS A 74 0.71 -9.68 10.44
N PRO A 75 0.18 -9.95 11.65
CA PRO A 75 -0.74 -9.04 12.34
C PRO A 75 -0.08 -7.73 12.77
N GLN A 76 1.22 -7.76 13.13
CA GLN A 76 1.97 -6.56 13.50
C GLN A 76 2.03 -5.57 12.33
N LEU A 77 2.25 -6.08 11.12
CA LEU A 77 2.36 -5.28 9.92
C LEU A 77 1.01 -4.72 9.49
N ALA A 78 -0.08 -5.48 9.63
CA ALA A 78 -1.43 -5.01 9.37
C ALA A 78 -1.76 -3.75 10.18
N ASN A 79 -1.44 -3.77 11.48
CA ASN A 79 -1.63 -2.62 12.36
C ASN A 79 -0.77 -1.41 11.94
N SER A 80 0.52 -1.63 11.62
CA SER A 80 1.40 -0.53 11.18
C SER A 80 0.91 0.14 9.90
N VAL A 81 0.47 -0.67 8.92
CA VAL A 81 -0.08 -0.17 7.66
C VAL A 81 -1.38 0.57 7.92
N GLN A 82 -2.29 0.06 8.76
CA GLN A 82 -3.56 0.73 9.07
C GLN A 82 -3.32 2.12 9.68
N ILE A 83 -2.43 2.24 10.65
CA ILE A 83 -2.10 3.53 11.30
C ILE A 83 -1.55 4.54 10.28
N ARG A 84 -0.70 4.09 9.36
CA ARG A 84 -0.04 4.97 8.37
C ARG A 84 -0.88 5.25 7.12
N SER A 85 -1.88 4.42 6.84
CA SER A 85 -2.78 4.58 5.67
C SER A 85 -4.01 5.43 5.95
N VAL A 86 -4.40 5.55 7.21
CA VAL A 86 -5.50 6.42 7.62
C VAL A 86 -4.97 7.86 7.71
N PRO A 87 -5.55 8.83 6.98
CA PRO A 87 -5.16 10.23 7.15
C PRO A 87 -5.44 10.64 8.60
N ALA A 88 -4.49 11.36 9.21
CA ALA A 88 -4.71 11.93 10.53
C ALA A 88 -6.00 12.78 10.51
N PRO A 89 -6.79 12.84 11.60
CA PRO A 89 -8.02 13.63 11.64
C PRO A 89 -7.82 15.11 11.31
N HIS A 90 -6.59 15.63 11.41
CA HIS A 90 -6.24 16.99 11.01
C HIS A 90 -6.25 17.24 9.49
N ASP A 91 -6.16 16.22 8.65
CA ASP A 91 -6.17 16.33 7.19
C ASP A 91 -7.59 16.32 6.58
N LEU A 92 -8.63 16.07 7.38
CA LEU A 92 -10.02 15.96 6.90
C LEU A 92 -10.86 17.24 7.06
N GLY A 93 -10.28 18.35 7.53
CA GLY A 93 -10.96 19.65 7.53
C GLY A 93 -12.30 19.68 8.27
N LEU A 94 -12.51 18.80 9.27
CA LEU A 94 -13.67 18.85 10.16
C LEU A 94 -13.30 19.68 11.39
N GLN A 95 -13.53 20.99 11.30
CA GLN A 95 -13.84 21.87 12.42
C GLN A 95 -15.31 22.26 12.35
#